data_AF-F1ACG3-F1
#
_entry.id   AF-F1ACG3-F1
#
_cell.length_a   1.000
_cell.length_b   1.000
_cell.length_c   1.000
_cell.angle_alpha   90.00
_cell.angle_beta   90.00
_cell.angle_gamma   90.00
#
_symmetry.space_group_name_H-M   'P 1'
#
loop_
_entity.id
_entity.type
_entity.pdbx_description
1 polymer ?
#
loop_
_entity_poly.entity_id
_entity_poly.type
_entity_poly.pdbx_seq_one_letter_code
_entity_poly.pdbx_strand_id
1 'polypeptide(L)'
;PVGVYIYVDAVINHMCGAGGGSGTHSTCGSYFNANNKDFPTVPYSNLDFNDGKCNTGSGNIENYQDINQVRNCRLVSLLDLALEKDYVRGKVADYMNKLIDMGVAGFRVDACKHMWPGDLSAVYGRLTNLNTKWFPSGARPFIYQE
;
A
#
# COMPACT_ATOMS: atom_id res chain seq x y z
N PRO A 1 19.56 24.15 0.70
CA PRO A 1 19.17 22.91 -0.03
C PRO A 1 19.26 23.18 -1.53
N VAL A 2 19.59 22.18 -2.36
CA VAL A 2 19.88 22.36 -3.80
C VAL A 2 18.63 22.34 -4.71
N GLY A 3 17.42 22.28 -4.13
CA GLY A 3 16.17 22.37 -4.89
C GLY A 3 15.79 21.12 -5.68
N VAL A 4 16.37 19.96 -5.36
CA VAL A 4 16.01 18.66 -5.96
C VAL A 4 15.06 17.92 -5.03
N TYR A 5 13.86 17.61 -5.51
CA TYR A 5 12.81 16.94 -4.75
C TYR A 5 12.85 15.42 -4.94
N ILE A 6 12.42 14.70 -3.90
CA ILE A 6 12.34 13.23 -3.88
C ILE A 6 10.87 12.82 -3.94
N TYR A 7 10.57 11.86 -4.82
CA TYR A 7 9.28 11.21 -4.93
C TYR A 7 9.47 9.72 -4.63
N VAL A 8 8.70 9.20 -3.68
CA VAL A 8 8.84 7.80 -3.26
C VAL A 8 7.92 6.91 -4.07
N ASP A 9 8.38 5.71 -4.40
CA ASP A 9 7.52 4.66 -4.92
C ASP A 9 6.77 3.96 -3.79
N ALA A 10 5.46 4.22 -3.69
CA ALA A 10 4.60 3.70 -2.63
C ALA A 10 3.86 2.44 -3.09
N VAL A 11 4.44 1.29 -2.74
CA VAL A 11 3.81 -0.03 -2.90
C VAL A 11 2.84 -0.26 -1.74
N ILE A 12 1.55 0.05 -1.97
CA ILE A 12 0.51 0.04 -0.93
C ILE A 12 -0.72 -0.83 -1.25
N ASN A 13 -0.77 -1.43 -2.46
CA ASN A 13 -1.83 -2.36 -2.83
C ASN A 13 -1.67 -3.71 -2.13
N HIS A 14 -0.43 -4.20 -2.04
CA HIS A 14 -0.13 -5.58 -1.68
C HIS A 14 1.09 -5.68 -0.75
N MET A 15 1.21 -6.85 -0.12
CA MET A 15 2.44 -7.32 0.51
C MET A 15 3.19 -8.28 -0.43
N CYS A 16 4.02 -9.19 0.08
CA CYS A 16 4.74 -10.14 -0.76
C CYS A 16 3.81 -11.15 -1.47
N GLY A 17 4.38 -11.95 -2.39
CA GLY A 17 3.67 -13.05 -3.03
C GLY A 17 3.20 -14.10 -2.02
N ALA A 18 2.01 -14.67 -2.22
CA ALA A 18 1.42 -15.69 -1.37
C ALA A 18 2.30 -16.95 -1.25
N GLY A 19 3.15 -17.24 -2.25
CA GLY A 19 4.16 -18.31 -2.22
C GLY A 19 5.50 -17.90 -1.61
N GLY A 20 5.61 -16.74 -0.97
CA GLY A 20 6.86 -16.18 -0.44
C GLY A 20 7.45 -16.89 0.77
N GLY A 21 6.77 -17.92 1.29
CA GLY A 21 7.19 -18.72 2.45
C GLY A 21 7.09 -17.94 3.76
N SER A 22 7.90 -18.36 4.74
CA SER A 22 7.98 -17.75 6.06
C SER A 22 9.42 -17.67 6.53
N GLY A 23 9.77 -16.60 7.22
CA GLY A 23 11.11 -16.41 7.76
C GLY A 23 11.51 -14.94 7.82
N THR A 24 12.81 -14.71 7.88
CA THR A 24 13.44 -13.38 7.98
C THR A 24 14.26 -13.04 6.74
N HIS A 25 13.98 -13.69 5.60
CA HIS A 25 14.58 -13.37 4.29
C HIS A 25 13.98 -12.08 3.70
N SER A 26 14.10 -11.01 4.46
CA SER A 26 13.66 -9.66 4.14
C SER A 26 14.84 -8.70 4.27
N THR A 27 14.75 -7.54 3.61
CA THR A 27 15.87 -6.60 3.51
C THR A 27 16.33 -6.00 4.84
N CYS A 28 15.45 -6.00 5.85
CA CYS A 28 15.75 -5.50 7.21
C CYS A 28 15.65 -6.61 8.28
N GLY A 29 15.63 -7.89 7.88
CA GLY A 29 15.55 -9.03 8.80
C GLY A 29 14.22 -9.19 9.54
N SER A 30 13.19 -8.39 9.24
CA SER A 30 11.84 -8.56 9.75
C SER A 30 11.29 -9.94 9.43
N TYR A 31 10.70 -10.60 10.43
CA TYR A 31 9.96 -11.84 10.21
C TYR A 31 8.63 -11.57 9.50
N PHE A 32 8.25 -12.50 8.61
CA PHE A 32 6.92 -12.59 8.03
C PHE A 32 6.55 -14.06 7.74
N ASN A 33 5.27 -14.33 7.57
CA ASN A 33 4.74 -15.61 7.09
C ASN A 33 3.63 -15.35 6.07
N ALA A 34 3.97 -15.50 4.78
CA ALA A 34 3.03 -15.26 3.68
C ALA A 34 1.88 -16.29 3.66
N ASN A 35 2.17 -17.54 4.02
CA ASN A 35 1.17 -18.62 4.05
C ASN A 35 0.03 -18.32 5.03
N ASN A 36 0.38 -17.75 6.18
CA ASN A 36 -0.56 -17.37 7.24
C ASN A 36 -0.99 -15.89 7.17
N LYS A 37 -0.47 -15.12 6.20
CA LYS A 37 -0.65 -13.66 6.09
C LYS A 37 -0.30 -12.92 7.38
N ASP A 38 0.79 -13.32 8.02
CA ASP A 38 1.27 -12.73 9.27
C ASP A 38 2.49 -11.86 9.00
N PHE A 39 2.35 -10.56 9.22
CA PHE A 39 3.37 -9.54 9.01
C PHE A 39 3.55 -8.71 10.28
N PRO A 40 4.14 -9.28 11.35
CA PRO A 40 4.07 -8.73 12.70
C PRO A 40 4.79 -7.38 12.89
N THR A 41 5.69 -7.01 11.97
CA THR A 41 6.35 -5.69 12.02
C THR A 41 5.36 -4.56 11.69
N VAL A 42 4.29 -4.81 10.92
CA VAL A 42 3.27 -3.80 10.58
C VAL A 42 2.16 -3.65 11.64
N PRO A 43 1.96 -4.62 12.54
CA PRO A 43 1.37 -5.97 12.44
C PRO A 43 0.11 -6.11 11.55
N TYR A 44 0.23 -6.72 10.37
CA TYR A 44 -0.94 -7.23 9.63
C TYR A 44 -1.16 -8.72 9.89
N SER A 45 -2.42 -9.12 9.87
CA SER A 45 -2.89 -10.49 9.99
C SER A 45 -3.70 -10.91 8.76
N ASN A 46 -4.11 -12.17 8.67
CA ASN A 46 -5.02 -12.66 7.63
C ASN A 46 -6.33 -11.87 7.49
N LEU A 47 -6.77 -11.16 8.54
CA LEU A 47 -7.96 -10.31 8.51
C LEU A 47 -7.77 -9.03 7.68
N ASP A 48 -6.54 -8.67 7.36
CA ASP A 48 -6.17 -7.42 6.70
C ASP A 48 -5.95 -7.59 5.19
N PHE A 49 -6.32 -8.75 4.64
CA PHE A 49 -6.20 -9.11 3.23
C PHE A 49 -7.57 -9.47 2.64
N ASN A 50 -7.71 -9.32 1.32
CA ASN A 50 -8.96 -9.53 0.58
C ASN A 50 -9.31 -11.00 0.28
N ASP A 51 -8.71 -11.96 0.99
CA ASP A 51 -8.95 -13.40 0.81
C ASP A 51 -10.45 -13.78 0.83
N GLY A 52 -11.25 -13.15 1.70
CA GLY A 52 -12.70 -13.39 1.79
C GLY A 52 -13.55 -12.54 0.85
N LYS A 53 -12.95 -11.59 0.13
CA LYS A 53 -13.63 -10.65 -0.77
C LYS A 53 -13.42 -11.01 -2.24
N CYS A 54 -12.28 -11.63 -2.56
CA CYS A 54 -12.01 -12.18 -3.87
C CYS A 54 -12.92 -13.39 -4.14
N ASN A 55 -13.60 -13.38 -5.29
CA ASN A 55 -14.55 -14.45 -5.67
C ASN A 55 -14.02 -15.38 -6.77
N THR A 56 -12.75 -15.22 -7.18
CA THR A 56 -12.15 -16.09 -8.21
C THR A 56 -11.70 -17.42 -7.61
N GLY A 57 -11.71 -18.48 -8.42
CA GLY A 57 -11.36 -19.82 -7.95
C GLY A 57 -9.90 -19.94 -7.50
N SER A 58 -8.99 -19.18 -8.13
CA SER A 58 -7.57 -19.16 -7.75
C SER A 58 -7.22 -18.15 -6.65
N GLY A 59 -8.13 -17.22 -6.34
CA GLY A 59 -7.83 -16.04 -5.52
C GLY A 59 -7.00 -14.96 -6.23
N ASN A 60 -6.68 -15.15 -7.52
CA ASN A 60 -5.95 -14.18 -8.35
C ASN A 60 -6.89 -13.46 -9.32
N ILE A 61 -6.40 -12.39 -9.91
CA ILE A 61 -7.03 -11.75 -11.06
C ILE A 61 -6.93 -12.70 -12.26
N GLU A 62 -8.07 -13.05 -12.85
CA GLU A 62 -8.20 -13.99 -13.98
C GLU A 62 -8.78 -13.30 -15.24
N ASN A 63 -9.55 -12.22 -15.07
CA ASN A 63 -10.22 -11.47 -16.12
C ASN A 63 -10.22 -9.96 -15.80
N TYR A 64 -9.48 -9.19 -16.60
CA TYR A 64 -9.36 -7.74 -16.45
C TYR A 64 -10.61 -6.94 -16.86
N GLN A 65 -11.62 -7.59 -17.46
CA GLN A 65 -12.91 -6.97 -17.76
C GLN A 65 -13.86 -6.96 -16.56
N ASP A 66 -13.54 -7.69 -15.50
CA ASP A 66 -14.29 -7.65 -14.24
C ASP A 66 -13.55 -6.80 -13.22
N ILE A 67 -14.11 -5.61 -12.96
CA ILE A 67 -13.53 -4.63 -12.05
C ILE A 67 -13.43 -5.13 -10.61
N ASN A 68 -14.31 -6.05 -10.19
CA ASN A 68 -14.31 -6.53 -8.82
C ASN A 68 -13.10 -7.41 -8.54
N GLN A 69 -12.77 -8.33 -9.45
CA GLN A 69 -11.55 -9.11 -9.27
C GLN A 69 -10.29 -8.26 -9.45
N VAL A 70 -10.28 -7.30 -10.39
CA VAL A 70 -9.12 -6.42 -10.61
C VAL A 70 -8.71 -5.68 -9.33
N ARG A 71 -9.68 -5.38 -8.45
CA ARG A 71 -9.46 -4.57 -7.23
C ARG A 71 -9.56 -5.32 -5.90
N ASN A 72 -9.95 -6.59 -5.91
CA ASN A 72 -10.13 -7.38 -4.68
C ASN A 72 -9.37 -8.71 -4.72
N CYS A 73 -8.78 -9.09 -5.86
CA CYS A 73 -8.04 -10.33 -6.01
C CYS A 73 -6.56 -10.07 -6.22
N ARG A 74 -5.74 -11.09 -5.96
CA ARG A 74 -4.29 -10.97 -6.00
C ARG A 74 -3.78 -10.69 -7.41
N LEU A 75 -3.05 -9.59 -7.57
CA LEU A 75 -2.26 -9.31 -8.76
C LEU A 75 -1.06 -10.26 -8.79
N VAL A 76 -1.01 -11.20 -9.73
CA VAL A 76 0.07 -12.20 -9.87
C VAL A 76 0.49 -12.84 -8.54
N SER A 77 -0.50 -13.25 -7.74
CA SER A 77 -0.35 -13.84 -6.40
C SER A 77 0.21 -12.95 -5.30
N LEU A 78 0.33 -11.63 -5.51
CA LEU A 78 0.67 -10.68 -4.44
C LEU A 78 -0.47 -10.57 -3.44
N LEU A 79 -0.17 -10.69 -2.14
CA LEU A 79 -1.17 -10.67 -1.08
C LEU A 79 -1.86 -9.31 -1.01
N ASP A 80 -3.12 -9.27 -1.40
CA ASP A 80 -3.90 -8.06 -1.65
C ASP A 80 -4.49 -7.50 -0.34
N LEU A 81 -4.16 -6.25 -0.01
CA LEU A 81 -4.57 -5.60 1.24
C LEU A 81 -6.04 -5.16 1.20
N ALA A 82 -6.75 -5.35 2.30
CA ALA A 82 -8.14 -4.92 2.47
C ALA A 82 -8.21 -3.40 2.78
N LEU A 83 -7.91 -2.58 1.77
CA LEU A 83 -7.84 -1.12 1.89
C LEU A 83 -9.16 -0.44 2.23
N GLU A 84 -10.29 -1.13 2.21
CA GLU A 84 -11.55 -0.61 2.76
C GLU A 84 -11.50 -0.45 4.28
N LYS A 85 -10.64 -1.21 4.97
CA LYS A 85 -10.57 -1.24 6.44
C LYS A 85 -9.83 -0.03 6.96
N ASP A 86 -10.44 0.64 7.94
CA ASP A 86 -9.83 1.82 8.60
C ASP A 86 -8.43 1.52 9.16
N TYR A 87 -8.25 0.33 9.75
CA TYR A 87 -6.95 -0.13 10.26
C TYR A 87 -5.86 -0.15 9.18
N VAL A 88 -6.15 -0.76 8.01
CA VAL A 88 -5.20 -0.87 6.91
C VAL A 88 -4.89 0.51 6.33
N ARG A 89 -5.91 1.36 6.13
CA ARG A 89 -5.72 2.75 5.69
C ARG A 89 -4.85 3.55 6.66
N GLY A 90 -5.06 3.36 7.97
CA GLY A 90 -4.27 3.98 9.02
C GLY A 90 -2.79 3.61 8.92
N LYS A 91 -2.49 2.31 8.81
CA LYS A 91 -1.11 1.81 8.67
C LYS A 91 -0.42 2.32 7.40
N VAL A 92 -1.12 2.35 6.27
CA VAL A 92 -0.60 2.92 5.02
C VAL A 92 -0.34 4.42 5.16
N ALA A 93 -1.28 5.16 5.74
CA ALA A 93 -1.13 6.60 5.96
C ALA A 93 0.02 6.91 6.93
N ASP A 94 0.21 6.13 7.99
CA ASP A 94 1.32 6.28 8.94
C ASP A 94 2.67 6.12 8.24
N TYR A 95 2.80 5.12 7.37
CA TYR A 95 3.99 4.92 6.54
C TYR A 95 4.28 6.13 5.64
N MET A 96 3.27 6.59 4.89
CA MET A 96 3.41 7.71 3.96
C MET A 96 3.68 9.03 4.70
N ASN A 97 3.01 9.29 5.82
CA ASN A 97 3.23 10.48 6.65
C ASN A 97 4.64 10.50 7.24
N LYS A 98 5.16 9.35 7.67
CA LYS A 98 6.55 9.26 8.12
C LYS A 98 7.54 9.67 7.02
N LEU A 99 7.26 9.34 5.76
CA LEU A 99 8.09 9.78 4.63
C LEU A 99 7.93 11.27 4.34
N ILE A 100 6.71 11.82 4.43
CA ILE A 100 6.44 13.26 4.32
C ILE A 100 7.23 14.03 5.37
N ASP A 101 7.23 13.56 6.61
CA ASP A 101 7.98 14.16 7.72
C ASP A 101 9.50 14.14 7.46
N MET A 102 10.02 13.10 6.80
CA MET A 102 11.42 13.03 6.34
C MET A 102 11.75 14.01 5.21
N GLY A 103 10.74 14.59 4.53
CA GLY A 103 10.92 15.64 3.52
C GLY A 103 10.70 15.23 2.07
N VAL A 104 10.06 14.09 1.80
CA VAL A 104 9.67 13.72 0.43
C VAL A 104 8.62 14.69 -0.09
N ALA A 105 8.63 14.96 -1.40
CA ALA A 105 7.70 15.89 -2.04
C ALA A 105 6.41 15.23 -2.54
N GLY A 106 6.38 13.90 -2.60
CA GLY A 106 5.25 13.16 -3.15
C GLY A 106 5.52 11.69 -3.39
N PHE A 107 4.57 11.04 -4.07
CA PHE A 107 4.52 9.60 -4.24
C PHE A 107 4.12 9.21 -5.67
N ARG A 108 4.82 8.21 -6.22
CA ARG A 108 4.19 7.24 -7.12
C ARG A 108 3.34 6.34 -6.27
N VAL A 109 2.13 6.06 -6.70
CA VAL A 109 1.34 5.02 -6.05
C VAL A 109 1.24 3.85 -7.01
N ASP A 110 1.93 2.77 -6.64
CA ASP A 110 2.06 1.54 -7.41
C ASP A 110 0.72 0.81 -7.52
N ALA A 111 0.48 0.16 -8.66
CA ALA A 111 -0.67 -0.70 -8.88
C ALA A 111 -2.02 0.00 -8.60
N CYS A 112 -2.13 1.31 -8.86
CA CYS A 112 -3.34 2.09 -8.56
C CYS A 112 -4.61 1.57 -9.24
N LYS A 113 -4.48 0.99 -10.44
CA LYS A 113 -5.57 0.26 -11.11
C LYS A 113 -6.24 -0.80 -10.21
N HIS A 114 -5.46 -1.44 -9.34
CA HIS A 114 -5.86 -2.53 -8.46
C HIS A 114 -6.43 -2.06 -7.12
N MET A 115 -6.55 -0.75 -6.90
CA MET A 115 -7.15 -0.19 -5.71
C MET A 115 -8.43 0.57 -6.07
N TRP A 116 -9.41 0.60 -5.17
CA TRP A 116 -10.61 1.41 -5.38
C TRP A 116 -10.28 2.90 -5.25
N PRO A 117 -10.74 3.78 -6.15
CA PRO A 117 -10.54 5.22 -6.03
C PRO A 117 -11.05 5.80 -4.70
N GLY A 118 -12.12 5.22 -4.14
CA GLY A 118 -12.63 5.61 -2.82
C GLY A 118 -11.67 5.28 -1.67
N ASP A 119 -11.02 4.12 -1.73
CA ASP A 119 -10.01 3.71 -0.74
C ASP A 119 -8.76 4.59 -0.84
N LEU A 120 -8.30 4.86 -2.06
CA LEU A 120 -7.19 5.80 -2.31
C LEU A 120 -7.50 7.20 -1.81
N SER A 121 -8.70 7.72 -2.10
CA SER A 121 -9.14 9.02 -1.57
C SER A 121 -9.14 9.04 -0.04
N ALA A 122 -9.58 7.96 0.60
CA ALA A 122 -9.58 7.82 2.06
C ALA A 122 -8.17 7.76 2.66
N VAL A 123 -7.18 7.18 1.96
CA VAL A 123 -5.76 7.21 2.35
C VAL A 123 -5.18 8.61 2.15
N TYR A 124 -5.36 9.21 0.96
CA TYR A 124 -4.82 10.53 0.63
C TYR A 124 -5.38 11.64 1.53
N GLY A 125 -6.64 11.52 1.96
CA GLY A 125 -7.27 12.42 2.91
C GLY A 125 -6.61 12.41 4.30
N ARG A 126 -5.84 11.36 4.65
CA ARG A 126 -5.09 11.25 5.91
C ARG A 126 -3.65 11.76 5.83
N LEU A 127 -3.18 12.10 4.63
CA LEU A 127 -1.82 12.58 4.46
C LEU A 127 -1.65 13.98 5.04
N THR A 128 -0.53 14.22 5.72
CA THR A 128 -0.15 15.54 6.22
C THR A 128 0.31 16.45 5.08
N ASN A 129 0.43 17.74 5.37
CA ASN A 129 1.09 18.67 4.47
C ASN A 129 2.61 18.45 4.51
N LEU A 130 3.30 18.85 3.44
CA LEU A 130 4.74 18.73 3.32
C LEU A 130 5.48 19.50 4.42
N ASN A 131 6.66 19.00 4.80
CA ASN A 131 7.46 19.54 5.89
C ASN A 131 7.86 21.01 5.63
N THR A 132 7.45 21.91 6.53
CA THR A 132 7.62 23.37 6.38
C THR A 132 9.06 23.86 6.46
N LYS A 133 10.01 22.97 6.80
CA LYS A 133 11.45 23.24 6.69
C LYS A 133 11.89 23.44 5.23
N TRP A 134 11.22 22.79 4.27
CA TRP A 134 11.59 22.81 2.86
C TRP A 134 10.48 23.29 1.93
N PHE A 135 9.22 23.25 2.38
CA PHE A 135 8.04 23.59 1.59
C PHE A 135 7.24 24.72 2.23
N PRO A 136 6.48 25.50 1.44
CA PRO A 136 5.56 26.49 2.02
C PRO A 136 4.46 25.82 2.84
N SER A 137 3.96 26.55 3.85
CA SER A 137 2.85 26.08 4.68
C SER A 137 1.64 25.73 3.82
N GLY A 138 1.03 24.57 4.08
CA GLY A 138 -0.14 24.10 3.33
C GLY A 138 0.18 23.32 2.05
N ALA A 139 1.45 23.18 1.64
CA ALA A 139 1.81 22.38 0.48
C ALA A 139 1.39 20.91 0.66
N ARG A 140 0.67 20.35 -0.32
CA ARG A 140 0.25 18.94 -0.33
C ARG A 140 1.27 18.08 -1.08
N PRO A 141 1.45 16.79 -0.69
CA PRO A 141 2.29 15.88 -1.46
C PRO A 141 1.76 15.73 -2.90
N PHE A 142 2.67 15.72 -3.86
CA PHE A 142 2.34 15.36 -5.24
C PHE A 142 1.99 13.87 -5.32
N ILE A 143 0.91 13.54 -6.01
CA ILE A 143 0.46 12.14 -6.17
C ILE A 143 0.36 11.85 -7.67
N TYR A 144 1.03 10.80 -8.11
CA TYR A 144 0.81 10.21 -9.42
C TYR A 144 0.50 8.72 -9.27
N GLN A 145 -0.42 8.25 -10.09
CA GLN A 145 -1.04 6.93 -9.97
C GLN A 145 -0.69 6.10 -11.20
N GLU A 146 -0.20 4.88 -11.00
CA GLU A 146 0.05 3.92 -12.07
C GLU A 146 -1.22 3.22 -12.59
#